data_AF-A0A0D8FV95-F1
#
_entry.id   AF-A0A0D8FV95-F1
#
_cell.length_a   1.000
_cell.length_b   1.000
_cell.length_c   1.000
_cell.angle_alpha   90.00
_cell.angle_beta   90.00
_cell.angle_gamma   90.00
#
_symmetry.space_group_name_H-M   'P 1'
#
loop_
_entity.id
_entity.type
_entity.pdbx_description
1 polymer ?
#
loop_
_entity_poly.entity_id
_entity_poly.type
_entity_poly.pdbx_seq_one_letter_code
_entity_poly.pdbx_strand_id
1 'polypeptide(L)'
;MGHHIDQEWSELTQLTSSDDIPSETSVILGAPELGKKEAKKIRRRAVKRLVALQEALYAQATDGVLVVLQGLDTAGKDGTIRAVFGGVNPQGVKVHGFKVPTPDEAAHDYLYRIHQAVPARGEIGVFNRSHYEDLIVPLATKKMTEKAFMTRIDEIHEFESYLLEQKITIVKLYLHVSYEEQGRRLLSRLKNPEKHWKFSPNDLTTREHFSSFSEAYRRIIPATSFDELPWHIIPADQRWYRNSVASSIVTEAVAALAPHAPEIDIAHIAKIRDELTTELNDSNY
;
A
#
# COMPACT_ATOMS: atom_id res chain seq x y z
N MET A 1 9.07 14.69 24.27
CA MET A 1 9.73 14.17 23.06
C MET A 1 8.74 13.83 21.95
N GLY A 2 7.67 13.05 22.18
CA GLY A 2 6.70 12.68 21.12
C GLY A 2 6.02 13.85 20.40
N HIS A 3 5.57 14.89 21.12
CA HIS A 3 4.90 16.05 20.52
C HIS A 3 5.74 16.85 19.50
N HIS A 4 7.07 16.87 19.66
CA HIS A 4 7.97 17.57 18.73
C HIS A 4 8.09 16.83 17.40
N ILE A 5 8.09 15.49 17.45
CA ILE A 5 8.16 14.63 16.26
C ILE A 5 6.90 14.82 15.42
N ASP A 6 5.72 14.85 16.06
CA ASP A 6 4.42 14.97 15.38
C ASP A 6 4.25 16.33 14.67
N GLN A 7 4.77 17.43 15.22
CA GLN A 7 4.72 18.76 14.58
C GLN A 7 5.52 18.82 13.28
N GLU A 8 6.72 18.26 13.28
CA GLU A 8 7.59 18.25 12.09
C GLU A 8 7.05 17.31 10.98
N TRP A 9 6.22 16.31 11.29
CA TRP A 9 5.57 15.49 10.24
C TRP A 9 4.44 16.25 9.54
N SER A 10 3.83 17.22 10.23
CA SER A 10 2.83 18.11 9.63
C SER A 10 3.41 18.92 8.46
N GLU A 11 4.68 19.30 8.54
CA GLU A 11 5.39 20.03 7.48
C GLU A 11 5.69 19.12 6.27
N LEU A 12 6.09 17.86 6.51
CA LEU A 12 6.30 16.88 5.44
C LEU A 12 5.01 16.47 4.73
N THR A 13 3.87 16.42 5.44
CA THR A 13 2.56 16.19 4.81
C THR A 13 2.08 17.35 3.94
N GLN A 14 2.63 18.56 4.13
CA GLN A 14 2.35 19.72 3.27
C GLN A 14 3.24 19.75 2.02
N LEU A 15 4.34 19.00 2.01
CA LEU A 15 5.29 18.90 0.90
C LEU A 15 4.89 17.86 -0.18
N THR A 16 3.86 17.04 0.05
CA THR A 16 3.23 16.30 -1.07
C THR A 16 2.47 17.33 -1.91
N SER A 17 3.12 17.83 -2.97
CA SER A 17 2.61 18.90 -3.84
C SER A 17 1.20 18.55 -4.36
N SER A 18 0.38 19.58 -4.56
CA SER A 18 -0.95 19.45 -5.17
C SER A 18 -0.93 19.04 -6.64
N ASP A 19 0.25 19.05 -7.27
CA ASP A 19 0.40 19.07 -8.72
C ASP A 19 0.60 17.66 -9.31
N ASP A 20 1.11 16.71 -8.52
CA ASP A 20 1.35 15.31 -8.93
C ASP A 20 0.22 14.35 -8.53
N ILE A 21 -0.89 14.89 -8.03
CA ILE A 21 -1.98 14.13 -7.44
C ILE A 21 -3.28 14.57 -8.13
N PRO A 22 -4.08 13.65 -8.73
CA PRO A 22 -5.35 14.00 -9.35
C PRO A 22 -6.21 14.84 -8.40
N SER A 23 -6.92 15.83 -8.93
CA SER A 23 -7.54 16.93 -8.18
C SER A 23 -8.43 16.55 -6.99
N GLU A 24 -8.95 15.31 -6.92
CA GLU A 24 -9.68 14.83 -5.74
C GLU A 24 -8.78 14.33 -4.59
N THR A 25 -7.58 13.82 -4.88
CA THR A 25 -6.67 13.24 -3.88
C THR A 25 -5.79 14.31 -3.22
N SER A 26 -5.44 15.39 -3.94
CA SER A 26 -4.74 16.56 -3.37
C SER A 26 -5.62 17.31 -2.37
N VAL A 27 -6.93 17.39 -2.64
CA VAL A 27 -7.94 17.91 -1.71
C VAL A 27 -8.04 17.09 -0.43
N ILE A 28 -7.81 15.77 -0.47
CA ILE A 28 -7.93 14.92 0.72
C ILE A 28 -6.65 15.00 1.58
N LEU A 29 -5.46 15.01 0.98
CA LEU A 29 -4.19 15.13 1.73
C LEU A 29 -4.04 16.51 2.39
N GLY A 30 -4.59 17.57 1.78
CA GLY A 30 -4.62 18.92 2.33
C GLY A 30 -5.82 19.25 3.26
N ALA A 31 -6.74 18.31 3.51
CA ALA A 31 -7.95 18.56 4.31
C ALA A 31 -7.94 17.80 5.65
N PRO A 32 -7.28 18.33 6.70
CA PRO A 32 -7.30 17.74 8.06
C PRO A 32 -8.70 17.70 8.69
N GLU A 33 -9.73 18.30 8.07
CA GLU A 33 -11.10 18.40 8.56
C GLU A 33 -12.14 17.53 7.82
N LEU A 34 -11.72 16.51 7.06
CA LEU A 34 -12.69 15.65 6.38
C LEU A 34 -13.60 14.95 7.40
N GLY A 35 -14.92 15.15 7.38
CA GLY A 35 -15.80 14.48 8.35
C GLY A 35 -15.89 12.96 8.17
N LYS A 36 -16.01 12.19 9.26
CA LYS A 36 -16.12 10.71 9.25
C LYS A 36 -17.17 10.14 8.27
N LYS A 37 -18.31 10.83 8.12
CA LYS A 37 -19.39 10.42 7.19
C LYS A 37 -18.94 10.57 5.74
N GLU A 38 -18.30 11.68 5.40
CA GLU A 38 -17.83 11.96 4.05
C GLU A 38 -16.64 11.06 3.68
N ALA A 39 -15.67 10.89 4.57
CA ALA A 39 -14.56 9.95 4.35
C ALA A 39 -15.03 8.52 4.04
N LYS A 40 -16.05 8.03 4.77
CA LYS A 40 -16.65 6.72 4.48
C LYS A 40 -17.29 6.67 3.09
N LYS A 41 -17.87 7.77 2.62
CA LYS A 41 -18.50 7.88 1.29
C LYS A 41 -17.44 7.92 0.19
N ILE A 42 -16.40 8.73 0.35
CA ILE A 42 -15.21 8.76 -0.52
C ILE A 42 -14.62 7.37 -0.65
N ARG A 43 -14.32 6.71 0.48
CA ARG A 43 -13.78 5.35 0.48
C ARG A 43 -14.68 4.38 -0.29
N ARG A 44 -15.99 4.40 -0.06
CA ARG A 44 -16.93 3.50 -0.76
C ARG A 44 -16.92 3.72 -2.27
N ARG A 45 -16.83 4.98 -2.72
CA ARG A 45 -16.74 5.32 -4.15
C ARG A 45 -15.42 4.84 -4.75
N ALA A 46 -14.30 5.13 -4.09
CA ALA A 46 -12.98 4.69 -4.50
C ALA A 46 -12.92 3.16 -4.63
N VAL A 47 -13.33 2.42 -3.60
CA VAL A 47 -13.34 0.95 -3.62
C VAL A 47 -14.27 0.41 -4.72
N LYS A 48 -15.46 0.99 -4.92
CA LYS A 48 -16.35 0.56 -6.01
C LYS A 48 -15.69 0.72 -7.38
N ARG A 49 -14.97 1.83 -7.59
CA ARG A 49 -14.23 2.09 -8.83
C ARG A 49 -13.04 1.14 -8.96
N LEU A 50 -12.30 0.90 -7.87
CA LEU A 50 -11.18 -0.04 -7.83
C LEU A 50 -11.60 -1.46 -8.22
N VAL A 51 -12.78 -1.94 -7.82
CA VAL A 51 -13.29 -3.27 -8.23
C VAL A 51 -13.36 -3.37 -9.75
N ALA A 52 -14.03 -2.42 -10.41
CA ALA A 52 -14.15 -2.43 -11.86
C ALA A 52 -12.79 -2.27 -12.58
N LEU A 53 -11.93 -1.39 -12.06
CA LEU A 53 -10.59 -1.19 -12.60
C LEU A 53 -9.70 -2.44 -12.45
N GLN A 54 -9.79 -3.14 -11.32
CA GLN A 54 -9.02 -4.36 -11.11
C GLN A 54 -9.48 -5.48 -12.04
N GLU A 55 -10.79 -5.63 -12.28
CA GLU A 55 -11.31 -6.60 -13.26
C GLU A 55 -10.75 -6.33 -14.66
N ALA A 56 -10.74 -5.05 -15.09
CA ALA A 56 -10.15 -4.66 -16.37
C ALA A 56 -8.63 -4.91 -16.40
N LEU A 57 -7.90 -4.54 -15.34
CA LEU A 57 -6.46 -4.78 -15.20
C LEU A 57 -6.14 -6.28 -15.37
N TYR A 58 -6.89 -7.13 -14.67
CA TYR A 58 -6.73 -8.58 -14.71
C TYR A 58 -7.02 -9.17 -16.08
N ALA A 59 -8.07 -8.70 -16.75
CA ALA A 59 -8.42 -9.15 -18.09
C ALA A 59 -7.39 -8.72 -19.14
N GLN A 60 -6.83 -7.51 -19.01
CA GLN A 60 -5.84 -6.97 -19.94
C GLN A 60 -4.45 -7.60 -19.75
N ALA A 61 -4.05 -7.87 -18.50
CA ALA A 61 -2.81 -8.56 -18.14
C ALA A 61 -1.51 -7.97 -18.74
N THR A 62 -1.47 -6.67 -19.02
CA THR A 62 -0.29 -5.96 -19.56
C THR A 62 0.53 -5.24 -18.48
N ASP A 63 -0.14 -4.77 -17.44
CA ASP A 63 0.43 -3.96 -16.36
C ASP A 63 0.09 -4.59 -15.01
N GLY A 64 0.92 -4.36 -14.00
CA GLY A 64 0.67 -4.77 -12.62
C GLY A 64 0.82 -3.59 -11.66
N VAL A 65 0.25 -3.71 -10.47
CA VAL A 65 0.37 -2.67 -9.43
C VAL A 65 0.89 -3.26 -8.13
N LEU A 66 1.96 -2.69 -7.59
CA LEU A 66 2.52 -3.07 -6.30
C LEU A 66 2.26 -1.98 -5.26
N VAL A 67 1.39 -2.27 -4.28
CA VAL A 67 1.13 -1.37 -3.15
C VAL A 67 2.05 -1.71 -1.98
N VAL A 68 2.93 -0.78 -1.62
CA VAL A 68 3.84 -0.90 -0.48
C VAL A 68 3.24 -0.18 0.73
N LEU A 69 2.95 -0.92 1.80
CA LEU A 69 2.44 -0.37 3.05
C LEU A 69 3.53 -0.40 4.13
N GLN A 70 3.96 0.79 4.52
CA GLN A 70 4.90 1.01 5.62
C GLN A 70 4.26 1.80 6.76
N GLY A 71 4.87 1.71 7.95
CA GLY A 71 4.40 2.39 9.15
C GLY A 71 4.62 1.54 10.39
N LEU A 72 4.68 2.19 11.55
CA LEU A 72 4.91 1.51 12.83
C LEU A 72 3.85 0.46 13.14
N ASP A 73 4.17 -0.43 14.07
CA ASP A 73 3.18 -1.32 14.65
C ASP A 73 2.01 -0.51 15.22
N THR A 74 0.81 -1.03 15.03
CA THR A 74 -0.48 -0.35 15.31
C THR A 74 -0.86 0.82 14.40
N ALA A 75 -0.04 1.25 13.42
CA ALA A 75 -0.44 2.24 12.41
C ALA A 75 -1.65 1.79 11.59
N GLY A 76 -1.85 0.46 11.51
CA GLY A 76 -3.07 -0.18 11.06
C GLY A 76 -3.08 -0.57 9.58
N LYS A 77 -1.91 -1.00 9.10
CA LYS A 77 -1.66 -1.62 7.78
C LYS A 77 -2.73 -2.67 7.43
N ASP A 78 -2.94 -3.70 8.26
CA ASP A 78 -3.97 -4.73 8.00
C ASP A 78 -5.39 -4.15 7.87
N GLY A 79 -5.68 -3.09 8.64
CA GLY A 79 -6.96 -2.39 8.56
C GLY A 79 -7.12 -1.59 7.28
N THR A 80 -6.02 -1.08 6.72
CA THR A 80 -5.98 -0.42 5.41
C THR A 80 -6.19 -1.45 4.31
N ILE A 81 -5.46 -2.57 4.33
CA ILE A 81 -5.60 -3.66 3.34
C ILE A 81 -7.07 -4.09 3.24
N ARG A 82 -7.69 -4.44 4.38
CA ARG A 82 -9.11 -4.83 4.44
C ARG A 82 -10.07 -3.74 3.94
N ALA A 83 -9.71 -2.47 4.10
CA ALA A 83 -10.58 -1.36 3.74
C ALA A 83 -10.47 -0.96 2.27
N VAL A 84 -9.29 -1.07 1.67
CA VAL A 84 -9.01 -0.74 0.27
C VAL A 84 -9.43 -1.88 -0.65
N PHE A 85 -9.05 -3.11 -0.33
CA PHE A 85 -9.29 -4.28 -1.19
C PHE A 85 -10.56 -5.05 -0.83
N GLY A 86 -11.39 -4.51 0.08
CA GLY A 86 -12.65 -5.13 0.47
C GLY A 86 -13.65 -5.12 -0.69
N GLY A 87 -13.91 -6.29 -1.28
CA GLY A 87 -14.83 -6.45 -2.42
C GLY A 87 -14.12 -6.60 -3.77
N VAL A 88 -12.81 -6.43 -3.83
CA VAL A 88 -11.99 -6.75 -5.01
C VAL A 88 -11.88 -8.28 -5.15
N ASN A 89 -11.80 -8.79 -6.38
CA ASN A 89 -11.69 -10.23 -6.61
C ASN A 89 -10.37 -10.75 -6.03
N PRO A 90 -10.39 -11.72 -5.09
CA PRO A 90 -9.17 -12.22 -4.47
C PRO A 90 -8.21 -12.90 -5.44
N GLN A 91 -8.66 -13.32 -6.62
CA GLN A 91 -7.77 -13.89 -7.64
C GLN A 91 -6.83 -12.84 -8.26
N GLY A 92 -7.23 -11.56 -8.27
CA GLY A 92 -6.42 -10.48 -8.82
C GLY A 92 -5.64 -9.68 -7.77
N VAL A 93 -5.66 -10.10 -6.49
CA VAL A 93 -4.95 -9.40 -5.41
C VAL A 93 -4.15 -10.37 -4.56
N LYS A 94 -2.83 -10.14 -4.45
CA LYS A 94 -1.93 -10.95 -3.61
C LYS A 94 -1.36 -10.12 -2.48
N VAL A 95 -1.62 -10.51 -1.24
CA VAL A 95 -1.08 -9.84 -0.04
C VAL A 95 0.10 -10.64 0.51
N HIS A 96 1.28 -10.03 0.55
CA HIS A 96 2.48 -10.60 1.15
C HIS A 96 2.86 -9.82 2.41
N GLY A 97 2.90 -10.52 3.54
CA GLY A 97 3.27 -9.96 4.85
C GLY A 97 4.68 -10.34 5.23
N PHE A 98 5.62 -9.40 5.12
CA PHE A 98 7.02 -9.66 5.41
C PHE A 98 7.29 -9.65 6.92
N LYS A 99 7.97 -10.70 7.38
CA LYS A 99 8.45 -10.85 8.77
C LYS A 99 9.97 -10.85 8.81
N VAL A 100 10.54 -11.13 9.98
CA VAL A 100 11.99 -11.41 10.11
C VAL A 100 12.37 -12.47 9.07
N PRO A 101 13.46 -12.25 8.29
CA PRO A 101 13.91 -13.21 7.29
C PRO A 101 14.14 -14.60 7.87
N THR A 102 13.78 -15.63 7.11
CA THR A 102 14.17 -17.02 7.43
C THR A 102 15.69 -17.18 7.24
N PRO A 103 16.31 -18.25 7.79
CA PRO A 103 17.74 -18.51 7.54
C PRO A 103 18.10 -18.61 6.06
N ASP A 104 17.20 -19.13 5.22
CA ASP A 104 17.40 -19.25 3.77
C ASP A 104 17.30 -17.89 3.07
N GLU A 105 16.30 -17.09 3.42
CA GLU A 105 16.17 -15.71 2.93
C GLU A 105 17.38 -14.86 3.34
N ALA A 106 17.87 -15.03 4.57
CA ALA A 106 19.03 -14.31 5.09
C ALA A 106 20.37 -14.77 4.49
N ALA A 107 20.40 -15.93 3.82
CA ALA A 107 21.56 -16.42 3.09
C ALA A 107 21.68 -15.83 1.67
N HIS A 108 20.65 -15.12 1.21
CA HIS A 108 20.63 -14.40 -0.07
C HIS A 108 20.73 -12.88 0.15
N ASP A 109 20.78 -12.11 -0.94
CA ASP A 109 20.58 -10.67 -0.84
C ASP A 109 19.15 -10.35 -0.36
N TYR A 110 18.95 -9.16 0.20
CA TYR A 110 17.68 -8.77 0.81
C TYR A 110 16.52 -8.63 -0.20
N LEU A 111 16.80 -8.37 -1.47
CA LEU A 111 15.78 -8.22 -2.51
C LEU A 111 15.32 -9.58 -3.06
N TYR A 112 16.10 -10.65 -2.90
CA TYR A 112 15.75 -12.01 -3.33
C TYR A 112 14.31 -12.40 -2.98
N ARG A 113 13.93 -12.28 -1.71
CA ARG A 113 12.56 -12.64 -1.27
C ARG A 113 11.51 -11.61 -1.66
N ILE A 114 11.94 -10.35 -1.86
CA ILE A 114 11.05 -9.24 -2.22
C ILE A 114 10.62 -9.41 -3.67
N HIS A 115 11.57 -9.66 -4.57
CA HIS A 115 11.34 -9.84 -5.99
C HIS A 115 10.42 -11.04 -6.25
N GLN A 116 10.59 -12.15 -5.53
CA GLN A 116 9.69 -13.30 -5.64
C GLN A 116 8.22 -13.01 -5.34
N ALA A 117 7.94 -11.98 -4.53
CA ALA A 117 6.59 -11.61 -4.12
C ALA A 117 5.95 -10.53 -5.02
N VAL A 118 6.70 -9.96 -5.97
CA VAL A 118 6.21 -8.95 -6.92
C VAL A 118 5.03 -9.53 -7.71
N PRO A 119 3.95 -8.76 -7.92
CA PRO A 119 2.77 -9.24 -8.64
C PRO A 119 3.08 -9.55 -10.10
N ALA A 120 2.33 -10.50 -10.67
CA ALA A 120 2.29 -10.65 -12.11
C ALA A 120 1.53 -9.48 -12.76
N ARG A 121 1.69 -9.30 -14.08
CA ARG A 121 0.83 -8.40 -14.85
C ARG A 121 -0.63 -8.89 -14.76
N GLY A 122 -1.55 -7.95 -14.64
CA GLY A 122 -2.96 -8.18 -14.33
C GLY A 122 -3.28 -8.28 -12.84
N GLU A 123 -2.27 -8.31 -11.96
CA GLU A 123 -2.46 -8.45 -10.53
C GLU A 123 -2.14 -7.15 -9.77
N ILE A 124 -2.78 -7.02 -8.61
CA ILE A 124 -2.39 -6.06 -7.58
C ILE A 124 -1.66 -6.81 -6.46
N GLY A 125 -0.37 -6.54 -6.31
CA GLY A 125 0.44 -6.99 -5.17
C GLY A 125 0.32 -6.02 -4.01
N VAL A 126 0.29 -6.53 -2.78
CA VAL A 126 0.25 -5.70 -1.56
C VAL A 126 1.31 -6.18 -0.59
N PHE A 127 2.33 -5.36 -0.39
CA PHE A 127 3.40 -5.58 0.58
C PHE A 127 3.01 -4.96 1.92
N ASN A 128 2.77 -5.80 2.93
CA ASN A 128 2.59 -5.38 4.32
C ASN A 128 3.94 -5.49 5.03
N ARG A 129 4.63 -4.33 5.19
CA ARG A 129 6.10 -4.23 5.23
C ARG A 129 6.71 -4.62 3.88
N SER A 130 7.99 -4.35 3.64
CA SER A 130 8.63 -4.47 2.31
C SER A 130 10.16 -4.44 2.39
N HIS A 131 10.85 -4.31 1.24
CA HIS A 131 12.30 -4.09 1.14
C HIS A 131 12.82 -2.90 1.96
N TYR A 132 11.96 -1.94 2.30
CA TYR A 132 12.34 -0.84 3.18
C TYR A 132 12.68 -1.27 4.61
N GLU A 133 12.29 -2.47 5.07
CA GLU A 133 12.67 -2.98 6.40
C GLU A 133 14.20 -3.09 6.56
N ASP A 134 14.93 -3.36 5.47
CA ASP A 134 16.40 -3.41 5.43
C ASP A 134 17.07 -2.04 5.61
N LEU A 135 16.32 -0.95 5.52
CA LEU A 135 16.74 0.38 5.94
C LEU A 135 16.24 0.71 7.35
N ILE A 136 14.95 0.46 7.61
CA ILE A 136 14.26 0.92 8.83
C ILE A 136 14.89 0.34 10.09
N VAL A 137 15.01 -0.99 10.17
CA VAL A 137 15.47 -1.67 11.39
C VAL A 137 16.96 -1.34 11.66
N PRO A 138 17.87 -1.40 10.67
CA PRO A 138 19.27 -1.03 10.91
C PRO A 138 19.48 0.44 11.26
N LEU A 139 18.71 1.39 10.70
CA LEU A 139 18.76 2.80 11.12
C LEU A 139 18.27 2.97 12.56
N ALA A 140 17.08 2.44 12.88
CA ALA A 140 16.48 2.60 14.20
C ALA A 140 17.35 1.99 15.32
N THR A 141 18.11 0.94 15.00
CA THR A 141 19.04 0.27 15.92
C THR A 141 20.48 0.79 15.84
N LYS A 142 20.74 1.81 15.01
CA LYS A 142 22.07 2.41 14.79
C LYS A 142 23.14 1.40 14.33
N LYS A 143 22.71 0.39 13.57
CA LYS A 143 23.57 -0.68 13.02
C LYS A 143 23.96 -0.46 11.56
N MET A 144 23.55 0.64 10.95
CA MET A 144 23.88 0.98 9.57
C MET A 144 24.77 2.23 9.50
N THR A 145 25.81 2.14 8.67
CA THR A 145 26.70 3.25 8.37
C THR A 145 26.09 4.13 7.27
N GLU A 146 26.55 5.38 7.16
CA GLU A 146 26.07 6.29 6.10
C GLU A 146 26.35 5.74 4.70
N LYS A 147 27.52 5.14 4.49
CA LYS A 147 27.87 4.49 3.22
C LYS A 147 26.88 3.38 2.89
N ALA A 148 26.57 2.51 3.84
CA ALA A 148 25.61 1.42 3.62
C ALA A 148 24.19 1.94 3.38
N PHE A 149 23.80 3.04 4.05
CA PHE A 149 22.52 3.71 3.83
C PHE A 149 22.39 4.24 2.39
N MET A 150 23.39 4.98 1.90
CA MET A 150 23.39 5.50 0.53
C MET A 150 23.40 4.38 -0.51
N THR A 151 24.25 3.36 -0.34
CA THR A 151 24.26 2.20 -1.24
C THR A 151 22.89 1.51 -1.28
N ARG A 152 22.23 1.35 -0.13
CA ARG A 152 20.91 0.72 -0.07
C ARG A 152 19.82 1.58 -0.74
N ILE A 153 19.93 2.91 -0.68
CA ILE A 153 19.03 3.80 -1.43
C ILE A 153 19.19 3.57 -2.94
N ASP A 154 20.43 3.51 -3.43
CA ASP A 154 20.72 3.28 -4.85
C ASP A 154 20.16 1.92 -5.31
N GLU A 155 20.38 0.86 -4.53
CA GLU A 155 19.84 -0.48 -4.80
C GLU A 155 18.30 -0.50 -4.85
N ILE A 156 17.64 0.22 -3.93
CA ILE A 156 16.16 0.32 -3.92
C ILE A 156 15.68 1.10 -5.14
N HIS A 157 16.35 2.19 -5.50
CA HIS A 157 16.01 2.97 -6.68
C HIS A 157 16.12 2.11 -7.94
N GLU A 158 17.24 1.40 -8.13
CA GLU A 158 17.45 0.51 -9.27
C GLU A 158 16.37 -0.58 -9.34
N PHE A 159 16.04 -1.21 -8.20
CA PHE A 159 14.99 -2.22 -8.15
C PHE A 159 13.61 -1.67 -8.52
N GLU A 160 13.23 -0.53 -7.93
CA GLU A 160 11.93 0.09 -8.18
C GLU A 160 11.80 0.59 -9.62
N SER A 161 12.87 1.18 -10.18
CA SER A 161 12.93 1.60 -11.59
C SER A 161 12.85 0.41 -12.54
N TYR A 162 13.56 -0.68 -12.25
CA TYR A 162 13.45 -1.92 -13.02
C TYR A 162 12.01 -2.45 -13.06
N LEU A 163 11.31 -2.47 -11.92
CA LEU A 163 9.91 -2.91 -11.88
C LEU A 163 8.99 -2.00 -12.71
N LEU A 164 9.21 -0.69 -12.67
CA LEU A 164 8.45 0.26 -13.47
C LEU A 164 8.65 0.02 -14.98
N GLU A 165 9.89 -0.22 -15.41
CA GLU A 165 10.21 -0.61 -16.79
C GLU A 165 9.51 -1.92 -17.20
N GLN A 166 9.35 -2.85 -16.26
CA GLN A 166 8.62 -4.11 -16.47
C GLN A 166 7.09 -3.98 -16.40
N LYS A 167 6.56 -2.75 -16.38
CA LYS A 167 5.13 -2.43 -16.29
C LYS A 167 4.50 -2.76 -14.94
N ILE A 168 5.26 -2.64 -13.86
CA ILE A 168 4.77 -2.76 -12.50
C ILE A 168 4.82 -1.39 -11.83
N THR A 169 3.66 -0.73 -11.70
CA THR A 169 3.55 0.56 -11.02
C THR A 169 3.58 0.37 -9.51
N ILE A 170 4.43 1.11 -8.80
CA ILE A 170 4.58 1.00 -7.35
C ILE A 170 3.87 2.17 -6.66
N VAL A 171 3.03 1.86 -5.68
CA VAL A 171 2.30 2.84 -4.85
C VAL A 171 2.80 2.73 -3.42
N LYS A 172 3.60 3.71 -2.97
CA LYS A 172 4.24 3.69 -1.65
C LYS A 172 3.44 4.51 -0.63
N LEU A 173 2.87 3.84 0.38
CA LEU A 173 2.05 4.48 1.41
C LEU A 173 2.71 4.32 2.79
N TYR A 174 3.06 5.44 3.42
CA TYR A 174 3.51 5.47 4.81
C TYR A 174 2.36 5.88 5.71
N LEU A 175 1.95 4.97 6.61
CA LEU A 175 0.88 5.21 7.57
C LEU A 175 1.48 5.84 8.85
N HIS A 176 1.41 7.16 8.95
CA HIS A 176 1.96 7.91 10.07
C HIS A 176 0.99 7.93 11.26
N VAL A 177 1.33 7.24 12.35
CA VAL A 177 0.55 7.23 13.60
C VAL A 177 1.29 8.00 14.69
N SER A 178 0.58 8.85 15.42
CA SER A 178 1.16 9.60 16.54
C SER A 178 1.55 8.67 17.69
N TYR A 179 2.49 9.13 18.52
CA TYR A 179 2.90 8.39 19.71
C TYR A 179 1.73 8.12 20.67
N GLU A 180 0.82 9.09 20.80
CA GLU A 180 -0.36 8.97 21.64
C GLU A 180 -1.34 7.93 21.13
N GLU A 181 -1.70 8.00 19.84
CA GLU A 181 -2.68 7.09 19.26
C GLU A 181 -2.14 5.66 19.18
N GLN A 182 -0.84 5.49 18.94
CA GLN A 182 -0.18 4.18 19.07
C GLN A 182 -0.41 3.60 20.49
N GLY A 183 -0.21 4.42 21.53
CA GLY A 183 -0.42 4.03 22.92
C GLY A 183 -1.88 3.68 23.24
N ARG A 184 -2.82 4.51 22.77
CA ARG A 184 -4.27 4.24 22.91
C ARG A 184 -4.66 2.92 22.26
N ARG A 185 -4.12 2.61 21.07
CA ARG A 185 -4.37 1.36 20.35
C ARG A 185 -3.80 0.14 21.07
N LEU A 186 -2.58 0.23 21.58
CA LEU A 186 -1.96 -0.85 22.36
C LEU A 186 -2.75 -1.14 23.63
N LEU A 187 -3.10 -0.09 24.39
CA LEU A 187 -3.92 -0.23 25.59
C LEU A 187 -5.29 -0.84 25.28
N SER A 188 -5.92 -0.45 24.17
CA SER A 188 -7.20 -1.02 23.72
C SER A 188 -7.08 -2.52 23.36
N ARG A 189 -5.95 -2.97 22.80
CA ARG A 189 -5.71 -4.40 22.53
C ARG A 189 -5.55 -5.19 23.83
N LEU A 190 -4.79 -4.67 24.79
CA LEU A 190 -4.57 -5.32 26.09
C LEU A 190 -5.85 -5.42 26.92
N LYS A 191 -6.71 -4.40 26.87
CA LYS A 191 -8.00 -4.38 27.58
C LYS A 191 -9.09 -5.29 26.97
N ASN A 192 -8.90 -5.80 25.74
CA ASN A 192 -9.89 -6.63 25.07
C ASN A 192 -9.33 -8.05 24.82
N PRO A 193 -9.82 -9.07 25.55
CA PRO A 193 -9.36 -10.46 25.40
C PRO A 193 -9.39 -10.99 23.96
N GLU A 194 -10.41 -10.63 23.16
CA GLU A 194 -10.53 -11.06 21.76
C GLU A 194 -9.44 -10.49 20.84
N LYS A 195 -8.67 -9.50 21.32
CA LYS A 195 -7.58 -8.85 20.59
C LYS A 195 -6.20 -9.21 21.13
N HIS A 196 -6.11 -10.03 22.18
CA HIS A 196 -4.82 -10.44 22.75
C HIS A 196 -3.92 -11.11 21.71
N TRP A 197 -4.50 -11.92 20.80
CA TRP A 197 -3.76 -12.54 19.70
C TRP A 197 -3.10 -11.54 18.73
N LYS A 198 -3.55 -10.27 18.71
CA LYS A 198 -2.97 -9.19 17.87
C LYS A 198 -1.85 -8.43 18.57
N PHE A 199 -1.57 -8.73 19.84
CA PHE A 199 -0.50 -8.11 20.58
C PHE A 199 0.78 -8.92 20.40
N SER A 200 1.87 -8.23 20.11
CA SER A 200 3.22 -8.82 20.09
C SER A 200 4.07 -8.14 21.16
N PRO A 201 4.96 -8.84 21.88
CA PRO A 201 5.97 -8.20 22.72
C PRO A 201 6.80 -7.15 21.97
N ASN A 202 7.02 -7.37 20.67
CA ASN A 202 7.73 -6.41 19.80
C ASN A 202 7.00 -5.06 19.69
N ASP A 203 5.67 -5.03 19.89
CA ASP A 203 4.90 -3.77 19.89
C ASP A 203 5.38 -2.83 21.01
N LEU A 204 5.85 -3.37 22.15
CA LEU A 204 6.39 -2.59 23.26
C LEU A 204 7.79 -2.06 22.94
N THR A 205 8.62 -2.88 22.30
CA THR A 205 9.96 -2.48 21.84
C THR A 205 9.87 -1.34 20.81
N THR A 206 8.97 -1.46 19.83
CA THR A 206 8.73 -0.40 18.84
C THR A 206 8.20 0.87 19.49
N ARG A 207 7.43 0.76 20.58
CA ARG A 207 6.97 1.92 21.36
C ARG A 207 8.08 2.58 22.18
N GLU A 208 8.91 1.80 22.85
CA GLU A 208 10.07 2.29 23.61
C GLU A 208 11.04 3.05 22.69
N HIS A 209 11.30 2.51 21.50
CA HIS A 209 12.18 3.11 20.50
C HIS A 209 11.44 3.95 19.45
N PHE A 210 10.23 4.44 19.75
CA PHE A 210 9.39 5.17 18.80
C PHE A 210 10.16 6.30 18.09
N SER A 211 10.90 7.12 18.84
CA SER A 211 11.69 8.22 18.28
C SER A 211 12.74 7.74 17.27
N SER A 212 13.40 6.62 17.53
CA SER A 212 14.46 6.08 16.65
C SER A 212 13.86 5.52 15.36
N PHE A 213 12.70 4.86 15.43
CA PHE A 213 12.00 4.43 14.22
C PHE A 213 11.39 5.59 13.44
N SER A 214 10.82 6.59 14.12
CA SER A 214 10.32 7.81 13.47
C SER A 214 11.45 8.51 12.71
N GLU A 215 12.62 8.66 13.33
CA GLU A 215 13.80 9.26 12.69
C GLU A 215 14.28 8.46 11.48
N ALA A 216 14.27 7.12 11.56
CA ALA A 216 14.57 6.26 10.42
C ALA A 216 13.64 6.57 9.24
N TYR A 217 12.33 6.65 9.47
CA TYR A 217 11.38 7.03 8.41
C TYR A 217 11.60 8.45 7.90
N ARG A 218 11.94 9.42 8.75
CA ARG A 218 12.25 10.80 8.32
C ARG A 218 13.43 10.85 7.34
N ARG A 219 14.40 9.96 7.50
CA ARG A 219 15.55 9.85 6.59
C ARG A 219 15.21 9.08 5.31
N ILE A 220 14.51 7.96 5.43
CA ILE A 220 14.23 7.05 4.31
C ILE A 220 13.27 7.68 3.29
N ILE A 221 12.15 8.24 3.77
CA ILE A 221 11.07 8.71 2.90
C ILE A 221 11.56 9.74 1.87
N PRO A 222 12.18 10.87 2.25
CA PRO A 222 12.66 11.85 1.27
C PRO A 222 13.79 11.30 0.40
N ALA A 223 14.63 10.42 0.92
CA ALA A 223 15.74 9.84 0.15
C ALA A 223 15.29 8.79 -0.89
N THR A 224 14.04 8.33 -0.82
CA THR A 224 13.49 7.28 -1.69
C THR A 224 12.14 7.68 -2.30
N SER A 225 11.80 8.97 -2.27
CA SER A 225 10.65 9.54 -2.96
C SER A 225 11.12 10.14 -4.27
N PHE A 226 11.09 9.33 -5.33
CA PHE A 226 11.46 9.74 -6.68
C PHE A 226 10.24 10.35 -7.38
N ASP A 227 10.45 11.18 -8.41
CA ASP A 227 9.37 11.91 -9.09
C ASP A 227 8.31 10.96 -9.66
N GLU A 228 8.73 9.85 -10.27
CA GLU A 228 7.82 8.85 -10.85
C GLU A 228 7.21 7.91 -9.80
N LEU A 229 7.85 7.80 -8.62
CA LEU A 229 7.50 6.87 -7.56
C LEU A 229 7.50 7.58 -6.20
N PRO A 230 6.56 8.51 -5.96
CA PRO A 230 6.55 9.29 -4.73
C PRO A 230 6.08 8.45 -3.54
N TRP A 231 6.51 8.87 -2.35
CA TRP A 231 5.90 8.41 -1.10
C TRP A 231 4.67 9.23 -0.75
N HIS A 232 3.58 8.55 -0.37
CA HIS A 232 2.41 9.19 0.20
C HIS A 232 2.40 9.02 1.73
N ILE A 233 2.55 10.13 2.46
CA ILE A 233 2.47 10.17 3.92
C ILE A 233 1.00 10.34 4.31
N ILE A 234 0.43 9.33 4.97
CA ILE A 234 -0.99 9.31 5.34
C ILE A 234 -1.14 9.40 6.86
N PRO A 235 -1.72 10.48 7.40
CA PRO A 235 -2.16 10.57 8.79
C PRO A 235 -3.06 9.38 9.17
N ALA A 236 -2.56 8.54 10.07
CA ALA A 236 -3.14 7.24 10.37
C ALA A 236 -3.92 7.21 11.68
N ASP A 237 -3.99 8.31 12.43
CA ASP A 237 -4.65 8.37 13.73
C ASP A 237 -6.15 8.11 13.62
N GLN A 238 -6.77 8.74 12.63
CA GLN A 238 -8.17 8.56 12.33
C GLN A 238 -8.32 7.48 11.25
N ARG A 239 -8.69 6.26 11.67
CA ARG A 239 -8.78 5.09 10.77
C ARG A 239 -9.65 5.33 9.53
N TRP A 240 -10.72 6.10 9.66
CA TRP A 240 -11.62 6.37 8.55
C TRP A 240 -11.00 7.31 7.51
N TYR A 241 -10.18 8.28 7.94
CA TYR A 241 -9.48 9.23 7.08
C TYR A 241 -8.37 8.51 6.33
N ARG A 242 -7.51 7.81 7.07
CA ARG A 242 -6.46 6.95 6.53
C ARG A 242 -6.98 5.99 5.46
N ASN A 243 -8.10 5.33 5.74
CA ASN A 243 -8.70 4.39 4.81
C ASN A 243 -9.30 5.07 3.58
N SER A 244 -9.86 6.29 3.68
CA SER A 244 -10.34 7.00 2.50
C SER A 244 -9.18 7.47 1.63
N VAL A 245 -8.15 8.07 2.22
CA VAL A 245 -6.94 8.53 1.51
C VAL A 245 -6.27 7.37 0.78
N ALA A 246 -5.96 6.27 1.50
CA ALA A 246 -5.31 5.11 0.90
C ALA A 246 -6.13 4.46 -0.21
N SER A 247 -7.47 4.42 -0.06
CA SER A 247 -8.32 3.87 -1.13
C SER A 247 -8.31 4.75 -2.37
N SER A 248 -8.38 6.08 -2.20
CA SER A 248 -8.31 7.03 -3.32
C SER A 248 -6.98 6.92 -4.06
N ILE A 249 -5.84 6.98 -3.35
CA ILE A 249 -4.51 6.90 -3.97
C ILE A 249 -4.35 5.62 -4.80
N VAL A 250 -4.68 4.45 -4.21
CA VAL A 250 -4.58 3.17 -4.93
C VAL A 250 -5.53 3.13 -6.13
N THR A 251 -6.76 3.64 -5.98
CA THR A 251 -7.73 3.68 -7.08
C THR A 251 -7.25 4.56 -8.22
N GLU A 252 -6.70 5.75 -7.93
CA GLU A 252 -6.18 6.65 -8.97
C GLU A 252 -4.94 6.07 -9.64
N ALA A 253 -4.05 5.40 -8.90
CA ALA A 253 -2.89 4.74 -9.50
C ALA A 253 -3.30 3.66 -10.51
N VAL A 254 -4.28 2.81 -10.17
CA VAL A 254 -4.81 1.82 -11.11
C VAL A 254 -5.55 2.50 -12.27
N ALA A 255 -6.29 3.58 -12.00
CA ALA A 255 -7.01 4.32 -13.03
C ALA A 255 -6.07 5.00 -14.05
N ALA A 256 -4.91 5.48 -13.62
CA ALA A 256 -3.91 6.13 -14.46
C ALA A 256 -3.32 5.17 -15.52
N LEU A 257 -3.34 3.86 -15.26
CA LEU A 257 -3.00 2.84 -16.25
C LEU A 257 -4.05 2.71 -17.37
N ALA A 258 -5.22 3.33 -17.20
CA ALA A 258 -6.37 3.24 -18.10
C ALA A 258 -6.70 1.80 -18.53
N PRO A 259 -6.84 0.85 -17.57
CA PRO A 259 -7.11 -0.53 -17.92
C PRO A 259 -8.50 -0.62 -18.57
N HIS A 260 -8.59 -1.40 -19.62
CA HIS A 260 -9.82 -1.60 -20.37
C HIS A 260 -10.07 -3.09 -20.55
N ALA A 261 -11.35 -3.45 -20.65
CA ALA A 261 -11.71 -4.81 -21.04
C ALA A 261 -11.09 -5.13 -22.41
N PRO A 262 -10.63 -6.36 -22.64
CA PRO A 262 -10.10 -6.76 -23.94
C PRO A 262 -11.11 -6.47 -25.04
N GLU A 263 -10.62 -6.01 -26.20
CA GLU A 263 -11.47 -5.81 -27.37
C GLU A 263 -12.09 -7.15 -27.76
N ILE A 264 -13.42 -7.19 -27.83
CA ILE A 264 -14.15 -8.39 -28.23
C ILE A 264 -14.78 -8.13 -29.60
N ASP A 265 -14.59 -9.09 -30.52
CA ASP A 265 -15.28 -9.08 -31.80
C ASP A 265 -16.78 -9.33 -31.60
N ILE A 266 -17.56 -8.25 -31.66
CA ILE A 266 -19.02 -8.28 -31.46
C ILE A 266 -19.71 -9.21 -32.46
N ALA A 267 -19.23 -9.29 -33.69
CA ALA A 267 -19.80 -10.18 -34.70
C ALA A 267 -19.56 -11.64 -34.33
N HIS A 268 -18.36 -11.96 -33.83
CA HIS A 268 -18.05 -13.28 -33.32
C HIS A 268 -18.89 -13.66 -32.09
N ILE A 269 -19.08 -12.75 -31.13
CA ILE A 269 -19.97 -12.98 -29.98
C ILE A 269 -21.40 -13.26 -30.44
N ALA A 270 -21.93 -12.44 -31.37
CA ALA A 270 -23.29 -12.61 -31.85
C ALA A 270 -23.50 -13.98 -32.47
N LYS A 271 -22.54 -14.42 -33.31
CA LYS A 271 -22.53 -15.77 -33.87
C LYS A 271 -22.52 -16.86 -32.79
N ILE A 272 -21.60 -16.80 -31.83
CA ILE A 272 -21.52 -17.78 -30.73
C ILE A 272 -22.82 -17.79 -29.91
N ARG A 273 -23.41 -16.63 -29.66
CA ARG A 273 -24.67 -16.51 -28.91
C ARG A 273 -25.81 -17.20 -29.63
N ASP A 274 -25.92 -16.99 -30.94
CA ASP A 274 -26.96 -17.61 -31.74
C ASP A 274 -26.76 -19.14 -31.78
N GLU A 275 -25.52 -19.60 -32.00
CA GLU A 275 -25.17 -21.04 -31.96
C GLU A 275 -25.52 -21.68 -30.61
N LEU A 276 -25.15 -21.06 -29.48
CA LEU A 276 -25.48 -21.56 -28.14
C LEU A 276 -26.98 -21.53 -27.85
N THR A 277 -27.69 -20.51 -28.36
CA THR A 277 -29.14 -20.41 -28.17
C THR A 277 -29.87 -21.50 -28.95
N THR A 278 -29.41 -21.81 -30.17
CA THR A 278 -29.92 -22.95 -30.94
C THR A 278 -29.60 -24.27 -30.23
N GLU A 279 -28.35 -24.49 -29.79
CA GLU A 279 -27.96 -25.70 -29.06
C GLU A 279 -28.82 -25.93 -27.80
N LEU A 280 -29.05 -24.89 -26.99
CA LEU A 280 -29.87 -24.97 -25.77
C LEU A 280 -31.36 -25.19 -26.05
N ASN A 281 -31.87 -24.73 -27.19
CA ASN A 281 -33.27 -24.94 -27.58
C ASN A 281 -33.50 -26.32 -28.21
N ASP A 282 -32.49 -26.87 -28.90
CA ASP A 282 -32.56 -28.20 -29.53
C ASP A 282 -32.21 -29.32 -28.53
N SER A 283 -31.52 -28.99 -27.44
CA SER A 283 -31.23 -29.90 -26.34
C SER A 283 -32.44 -30.03 -25.41
N ASN A 284 -33.26 -31.06 -25.60
CA ASN A 284 -34.26 -31.51 -24.60
C ASN A 284 -33.57 -32.16 -23.39
N TYR A 285 -32.87 -31.37 -22.58
CA TYR A 285 -32.41 -31.73 -21.23
C TYR A 285 -33.14 -30.91 -20.17
#